data_AF-A0A6A8ASP1-F1
#
_entry.id   AF-A0A6A8ASP1-F1
#
_cell.length_a   1.000
_cell.length_b   1.000
_cell.length_c   1.000
_cell.angle_alpha   90.00
_cell.angle_beta   90.00
_cell.angle_gamma   90.00
#
_symmetry.space_group_name_H-M   'P 1'
#
loop_
_entity.id
_entity.type
_entity.pdbx_description
1 polymer ?
#
loop_
_entity_poly.entity_id
_entity_poly.type
_entity_poly.pdbx_seq_one_letter_code
_entity_poly.pdbx_strand_id
1 'polypeptide(L)'
;MVSRVSTEKQGIVDDTVKLLNEYKLIGAADLSKVGSSMLQDMRKQLRGQVVVRGIKNTLMRIAMEKAGLAGTKEFLARIKGQNIYIFSNGNPFTLANSLHKNKVKVFAKTGDTALENITISSGNTGLSPGPIISKFGALSIRTRIEAGNIWVVNDTEVAKSGDEISA
;
A
#
# COMPACT_ATOMS: atom_id res chain seq x y z
N MET A 1 -12.48 29.48 -24.18
CA MET A 1 -11.90 29.71 -22.85
C MET A 1 -10.65 28.83 -22.71
N VAL A 2 -9.50 29.30 -23.18
CA VAL A 2 -8.25 28.51 -23.12
C VAL A 2 -7.68 28.69 -21.72
N SER A 3 -7.84 27.67 -20.88
CA SER A 3 -7.28 27.70 -19.53
C SER A 3 -5.77 27.86 -19.62
N ARG A 4 -5.22 28.88 -18.94
CA ARG A 4 -3.77 29.10 -18.80
C ARG A 4 -3.20 27.86 -18.11
N VAL A 5 -2.63 26.93 -18.88
CA VAL A 5 -1.97 25.76 -18.31
C VAL A 5 -0.69 26.26 -17.63
N SER A 6 -0.56 26.00 -16.33
CA SER A 6 0.68 26.33 -15.60
C SER A 6 1.88 25.66 -16.27
N THR A 7 2.95 26.42 -16.49
CA THR A 7 4.22 25.95 -17.05
C THR A 7 4.77 24.72 -16.32
N GLU A 8 4.55 24.65 -15.00
CA GLU A 8 4.93 23.48 -14.19
C GLU A 8 4.22 22.19 -14.63
N LYS A 9 2.93 22.27 -14.98
CA LYS A 9 2.16 21.09 -15.42
C LYS A 9 2.62 20.60 -16.78
N GLN A 10 3.03 21.51 -17.67
CA GLN A 10 3.62 21.16 -18.95
C GLN A 10 4.97 20.47 -18.75
N GLY A 11 5.85 21.05 -17.91
CA GLY A 11 7.14 20.44 -17.57
C GLY A 11 7.00 19.02 -17.01
N ILE A 12 6.07 18.80 -16.07
CA ILE A 12 5.80 17.46 -15.52
C ILE A 12 5.37 16.48 -16.61
N VAL A 13 4.49 16.89 -17.53
CA VAL A 13 4.03 16.03 -18.62
C VAL A 13 5.19 15.68 -19.55
N ASP A 14 6.01 16.66 -19.92
CA ASP A 14 7.12 16.43 -20.86
C ASP A 14 8.22 15.56 -20.24
N ASP A 15 8.51 15.73 -18.95
CA ASP A 15 9.41 14.83 -18.21
C ASP A 15 8.83 13.42 -18.07
N THR A 16 7.51 13.30 -17.90
CA THR A 16 6.84 12.00 -17.88
C THR A 16 6.92 11.32 -19.24
N VAL A 17 6.77 12.06 -20.35
CA VAL A 17 6.94 11.53 -21.70
C VAL A 17 8.36 11.01 -21.93
N LYS A 18 9.39 11.71 -21.43
CA LYS A 18 10.78 11.20 -21.50
C LYS A 18 10.93 9.86 -20.77
N LEU A 19 10.39 9.75 -19.54
CA LEU A 19 10.42 8.50 -18.78
C LEU A 19 9.63 7.38 -19.49
N LEU A 20 8.49 7.70 -20.09
CA LEU A 20 7.69 6.74 -20.85
C LEU A 20 8.45 6.19 -22.08
N ASN A 21 9.30 6.98 -22.70
CA ASN A 21 10.12 6.56 -23.84
C ASN A 21 11.40 5.82 -23.42
N GLU A 22 11.97 6.17 -22.25
CA GLU A 22 13.19 5.55 -21.72
C GLU A 22 12.95 4.15 -21.14
N TYR A 23 11.79 3.94 -20.51
CA TYR A 23 11.48 2.71 -19.80
C TYR A 23 10.46 1.84 -20.55
N LYS A 24 10.78 0.55 -20.70
CA LYS A 24 9.91 -0.42 -21.38
C LYS A 24 8.74 -0.89 -20.53
N LEU A 25 8.90 -0.89 -19.20
CA LEU A 25 7.90 -1.37 -18.25
C LEU A 25 7.35 -0.21 -17.40
N ILE A 26 6.03 -0.11 -17.38
CA ILE A 26 5.28 0.84 -16.57
C ILE A 26 4.39 0.07 -15.60
N GLY A 27 4.57 0.31 -14.32
CA GLY A 27 3.71 -0.19 -13.25
C GLY A 27 2.93 0.96 -12.61
N ALA A 28 1.69 0.68 -12.22
CA ALA A 28 0.95 1.53 -11.29
C ALA A 28 0.78 0.77 -9.97
N ALA A 29 1.01 1.47 -8.86
CA ALA A 29 0.74 0.97 -7.53
C ALA A 29 -0.17 1.95 -6.80
N ASP A 30 -1.12 1.40 -6.05
CA ASP A 30 -1.98 2.20 -5.17
C ASP A 30 -1.15 2.68 -3.97
N LEU A 31 -1.34 3.95 -3.63
CA LEU A 31 -0.71 4.62 -2.49
C LEU A 31 -1.63 4.66 -1.27
N SER A 32 -2.85 4.13 -1.38
CA SER A 32 -3.81 4.13 -0.29
C SER A 32 -3.20 3.50 0.97
N LYS A 33 -3.31 4.23 2.09
CA LYS A 33 -2.81 3.82 3.42
C LYS A 33 -1.29 3.64 3.52
N VAL A 34 -0.50 4.04 2.53
CA VAL A 34 0.96 3.99 2.60
C VAL A 34 1.52 5.28 3.21
N GLY A 35 2.27 5.13 4.31
CA GLY A 35 2.94 6.25 4.98
C GLY A 35 4.10 6.83 4.16
N SER A 36 4.42 8.11 4.39
CA SER A 36 5.56 8.78 3.73
C SER A 36 6.90 8.12 4.05
N SER A 37 7.11 7.66 5.28
CA SER A 37 8.32 6.92 5.69
C SER A 37 8.49 5.62 4.91
N MET A 38 7.42 4.83 4.80
CA MET A 38 7.41 3.57 4.05
C MET A 38 7.75 3.78 2.57
N LEU A 39 7.22 4.86 1.96
CA LEU A 39 7.56 5.21 0.58
C LEU A 39 9.01 5.64 0.42
N GLN A 40 9.56 6.36 1.39
CA GLN A 40 10.96 6.74 1.36
C GLN A 40 11.87 5.52 1.48
N ASP A 41 11.55 4.58 2.37
CA ASP A 41 12.35 3.37 2.55
C ASP A 41 12.25 2.45 1.33
N MET A 42 11.04 2.29 0.78
CA MET A 42 10.84 1.58 -0.49
C MET A 42 11.67 2.23 -1.62
N ARG A 43 11.69 3.57 -1.73
CA ARG A 43 12.51 4.29 -2.71
C ARG A 43 14.01 4.10 -2.50
N LYS A 44 14.48 4.03 -1.25
CA LYS A 44 15.91 3.77 -0.95
C LYS A 44 16.32 2.37 -1.40
N GLN A 45 15.51 1.36 -1.11
CA GLN A 45 15.77 -0.03 -1.47
C GLN A 45 15.76 -0.24 -2.99
N LEU A 46 14.85 0.45 -3.67
CA LEU A 46 14.63 0.34 -5.11
C LEU A 46 15.50 1.30 -5.95
N ARG A 47 16.37 2.06 -5.30
CA ARG A 47 17.24 3.05 -5.95
C ARG A 47 18.16 2.38 -6.96
N GLY A 48 18.15 2.87 -8.20
CA GLY A 48 19.01 2.37 -9.28
C GLY A 48 18.43 1.20 -10.09
N GLN A 49 17.33 0.57 -9.63
CA GLN A 49 16.65 -0.50 -10.37
C GLN A 49 15.33 -0.04 -10.99
N VAL A 50 14.63 0.87 -10.29
CA VAL A 50 13.35 1.42 -10.74
C VAL A 50 13.27 2.91 -10.42
N VAL A 51 12.53 3.64 -11.24
CA VAL A 51 12.22 5.04 -11.01
C VAL A 51 10.77 5.14 -10.54
N VAL A 52 10.56 5.69 -9.35
CA VAL A 52 9.23 5.83 -8.75
C VAL A 52 8.82 7.30 -8.75
N ARG A 53 7.71 7.64 -9.42
CA ARG A 53 7.19 9.01 -9.51
C ARG A 53 5.69 9.07 -9.17
N GLY A 54 5.35 10.00 -8.28
CA GLY A 54 3.96 10.35 -7.98
C GLY A 54 3.47 11.38 -8.99
N ILE A 55 2.56 11.00 -9.87
CA ILE A 55 2.01 11.85 -10.93
C ILE A 55 0.48 11.79 -10.81
N LYS A 56 -0.21 12.90 -11.05
CA LYS A 56 -1.68 12.89 -11.08
C LYS A 56 -2.16 12.02 -12.25
N ASN A 57 -3.17 11.19 -12.04
CA ASN A 57 -3.72 10.32 -13.09
C ASN A 57 -4.13 11.09 -14.36
N THR A 58 -4.60 12.33 -14.21
CA THR A 58 -4.92 13.21 -15.33
C THR A 58 -3.70 13.63 -16.14
N LEU A 59 -2.58 13.93 -15.49
CA LEU A 59 -1.32 14.27 -16.18
C LEU A 59 -0.68 13.03 -16.80
N MET A 60 -0.76 11.88 -16.13
CA MET A 60 -0.28 10.62 -16.67
C MET A 60 -1.05 10.23 -17.94
N ARG A 61 -2.36 10.40 -17.96
CA ARG A 61 -3.19 10.18 -19.16
C ARG A 61 -2.72 11.03 -20.33
N ILE A 62 -2.52 12.33 -20.12
CA ILE A 62 -2.06 13.25 -21.17
C ILE A 62 -0.66 12.85 -21.65
N ALA A 63 0.25 12.47 -20.75
CA ALA A 63 1.59 12.03 -21.10
C ALA A 63 1.57 10.73 -21.93
N MET A 64 0.74 9.76 -21.57
CA MET A 64 0.60 8.50 -22.30
C MET A 64 -0.04 8.68 -23.68
N GLU A 65 -1.05 9.55 -23.78
CA GLU A 65 -1.67 9.93 -25.06
C GLU A 65 -0.65 10.61 -25.99
N LYS A 66 0.19 11.51 -25.46
CA LYS A 66 1.29 12.13 -26.20
C LYS A 66 2.37 11.12 -26.62
N ALA A 67 2.67 10.13 -25.78
CA ALA A 67 3.68 9.10 -26.07
C ALA A 67 3.18 8.04 -27.07
N GLY A 68 1.88 7.99 -27.39
CA GLY A 68 1.34 7.07 -28.39
C GLY A 68 1.36 5.59 -27.98
N LEU A 69 1.36 5.29 -26.68
CA LEU A 69 1.46 3.91 -26.17
C LEU A 69 0.14 3.13 -26.33
N ALA A 70 0.23 1.91 -26.84
CA ALA A 70 -0.89 0.98 -26.93
C ALA A 70 -1.34 0.50 -25.53
N GLY A 71 -2.64 0.31 -25.32
CA GLY A 71 -3.19 -0.17 -24.04
C GLY A 71 -3.43 0.91 -22.96
N THR A 72 -3.14 2.18 -23.26
CA THR A 72 -3.31 3.31 -22.33
C THR A 72 -4.71 3.40 -21.71
N LYS A 73 -5.77 3.15 -22.50
CA LYS A 73 -7.16 3.24 -22.00
C LYS A 73 -7.50 2.18 -20.96
N GLU A 74 -7.05 0.94 -21.18
CA GLU A 74 -7.30 -0.16 -20.24
C GLU A 74 -6.50 0.01 -18.95
N PHE A 75 -5.25 0.47 -19.07
CA PHE A 75 -4.39 0.77 -17.92
C PHE A 75 -5.03 1.85 -17.04
N LEU A 76 -5.46 2.96 -17.63
CA LEU A 76 -6.09 4.06 -16.91
C LEU A 76 -7.45 3.68 -16.30
N ALA A 77 -8.21 2.79 -16.93
CA ALA A 77 -9.50 2.33 -16.40
C ALA A 77 -9.36 1.52 -15.11
N ARG A 78 -8.24 0.80 -14.94
CA ARG A 78 -7.94 0.01 -13.73
C ARG A 78 -7.39 0.86 -12.59
N ILE A 79 -6.86 2.04 -12.89
CA ILE A 79 -6.20 2.91 -11.91
C ILE A 79 -7.22 3.87 -11.29
N LYS A 80 -7.51 3.66 -10.01
CA LYS A 80 -8.43 4.51 -9.23
C LYS A 80 -7.73 5.04 -7.99
N GLY A 81 -8.09 6.25 -7.55
CA GLY A 81 -7.54 6.84 -6.32
C GLY A 81 -6.12 7.41 -6.44
N GLN A 82 -5.40 7.40 -5.33
CA GLN A 82 -4.04 7.94 -5.21
C GLN A 82 -3.03 6.90 -5.69
N ASN A 83 -2.38 7.15 -6.81
CA ASN A 83 -1.48 6.18 -7.42
C ASN A 83 -0.06 6.73 -7.56
N ILE A 84 0.88 5.81 -7.55
CA ILE A 84 2.27 6.07 -7.87
C ILE A 84 2.68 5.22 -9.08
N TYR A 85 3.49 5.80 -9.95
CA TYR A 85 3.95 5.14 -11.16
C TYR A 85 5.39 4.69 -10.97
N ILE A 86 5.66 3.47 -11.40
CA ILE A 86 6.96 2.81 -11.32
C ILE A 86 7.42 2.55 -12.75
N PHE A 87 8.60 3.04 -13.09
CA PHE A 87 9.23 2.86 -14.39
C PHE A 87 10.44 1.96 -14.23
N SER A 88 10.54 0.92 -15.06
CA SER A 88 11.66 -0.01 -15.01
C SER A 88 11.96 -0.59 -16.39
N ASN A 89 13.17 -1.09 -16.56
CA ASN A 89 13.59 -1.88 -17.71
C ASN A 89 13.73 -3.38 -17.35
N GLY A 90 13.46 -3.75 -16.10
CA GLY A 90 13.52 -5.12 -15.61
C GLY A 90 12.31 -5.97 -15.99
N ASN A 91 12.33 -7.23 -15.56
CA ASN A 91 11.23 -8.17 -15.79
C ASN A 91 10.05 -7.87 -14.85
N PRO A 92 8.79 -7.83 -15.35
CA PRO A 92 7.60 -7.62 -14.53
C PRO A 92 7.49 -8.54 -13.32
N PHE A 93 7.85 -9.82 -13.47
CA PHE A 93 7.79 -10.79 -12.37
C PHE A 93 8.81 -10.49 -11.28
N THR A 94 10.02 -10.09 -11.66
CA THR A 94 11.06 -9.71 -10.70
C THR A 94 10.68 -8.45 -9.95
N LEU A 95 10.07 -7.47 -10.64
CA LEU A 95 9.59 -6.24 -10.04
C LEU A 95 8.44 -6.51 -9.06
N ALA A 96 7.45 -7.33 -9.46
CA ALA A 96 6.36 -7.74 -8.59
C ALA A 96 6.89 -8.48 -7.35
N ASN A 97 7.82 -9.43 -7.52
CA ASN A 97 8.39 -10.17 -6.40
C ASN A 97 9.17 -9.27 -5.45
N SER A 98 9.96 -8.33 -5.98
CA SER A 98 10.68 -7.33 -5.17
C SER A 98 9.73 -6.41 -4.40
N LEU A 99 8.60 -6.01 -5.00
CA LEU A 99 7.57 -5.23 -4.29
C LEU A 99 6.87 -6.07 -3.20
N HIS A 100 6.59 -7.34 -3.48
CA HIS A 100 5.98 -8.26 -2.51
C HIS A 100 6.88 -8.54 -1.31
N LYS A 101 8.18 -8.70 -1.52
CA LYS A 101 9.16 -8.92 -0.43
C LYS A 101 9.33 -7.70 0.46
N ASN A 102 9.17 -6.50 -0.09
CA ASN A 102 9.30 -5.24 0.65
C ASN A 102 7.97 -4.75 1.24
N LYS A 103 6.96 -5.63 1.39
CA LYS A 103 5.73 -5.30 2.10
C LYS A 103 6.02 -5.08 3.59
N VAL A 104 5.74 -3.88 4.07
CA VAL A 104 5.83 -3.54 5.50
C VAL A 104 4.48 -3.84 6.15
N LYS A 105 4.48 -4.65 7.21
CA LYS A 105 3.28 -4.88 8.02
C LYS A 105 3.00 -3.62 8.84
N VAL A 106 1.79 -3.09 8.70
CA VAL A 106 1.32 -1.91 9.43
C VAL A 106 0.22 -2.36 10.38
N PHE A 107 0.15 -1.74 11.56
CA PHE A 107 -0.99 -1.94 12.45
C PHE A 107 -2.27 -1.50 11.75
N ALA A 108 -3.26 -2.37 11.77
CA ALA A 108 -4.56 -2.06 11.22
C ALA A 108 -5.27 -1.01 12.07
N LYS A 109 -5.95 -0.08 11.41
CA LYS A 109 -6.78 0.93 12.07
C LYS A 109 -8.24 0.50 12.06
N THR A 110 -9.02 1.06 12.97
CA THR A 110 -10.49 0.92 12.94
C THR A 110 -11.03 1.32 11.56
N GLY A 111 -11.90 0.49 10.98
CA GLY A 111 -12.45 0.69 9.63
C GLY A 111 -11.54 0.22 8.50
N ASP A 112 -10.35 -0.34 8.79
CA ASP A 112 -9.57 -1.03 7.79
C ASP A 112 -10.14 -2.42 7.52
N THR A 113 -10.15 -2.83 6.25
CA THR A 113 -10.43 -4.21 5.86
C THR A 113 -9.20 -5.07 6.13
N ALA A 114 -9.37 -6.20 6.82
CA ALA A 114 -8.31 -7.16 7.05
C ALA A 114 -7.83 -7.75 5.71
N LEU A 115 -6.54 -7.60 5.39
CA LEU A 115 -5.90 -8.14 4.18
C LEU A 115 -5.53 -9.62 4.32
N GLU A 116 -5.31 -10.06 5.55
CA GLU A 116 -4.95 -11.42 5.95
C GLU A 116 -5.72 -11.73 7.25
N ASN A 117 -5.82 -13.01 7.58
CA ASN A 117 -6.47 -13.44 8.82
C ASN A 117 -5.66 -12.94 10.03
N ILE A 118 -6.34 -12.26 10.95
CA ILE A 118 -5.73 -11.73 12.16
C ILE A 118 -5.93 -12.75 13.28
N THR A 119 -4.85 -13.44 13.65
CA THR A 119 -4.85 -14.42 14.72
C THR A 119 -4.03 -13.92 15.89
N ILE A 120 -4.55 -14.10 17.10
CA ILE A 120 -3.80 -13.88 18.35
C ILE A 120 -3.36 -15.23 18.85
N SER A 121 -2.04 -15.40 19.01
CA SER A 121 -1.44 -16.61 19.56
C SER A 121 -1.69 -16.74 21.06
N SER A 122 -1.86 -17.97 21.51
CA SER A 122 -1.85 -18.37 22.91
C SER A 122 -0.50 -18.06 23.55
N GLY A 123 -0.54 -17.63 24.82
CA GLY A 123 0.66 -17.23 25.55
C GLY A 123 0.49 -15.99 26.41
N ASN A 124 1.60 -15.61 27.06
CA ASN A 124 1.65 -14.41 27.89
C ASN A 124 1.60 -13.15 27.03
N THR A 125 0.62 -12.28 27.28
CA THR A 125 0.57 -10.97 26.63
C THR A 125 1.49 -9.95 27.30
N GLY A 126 1.92 -10.20 28.55
CA GLY A 126 2.67 -9.25 29.38
C GLY A 126 1.85 -8.02 29.80
N LEU A 127 0.54 -8.02 29.53
CA LEU A 127 -0.35 -6.92 29.86
C LEU A 127 -0.97 -7.14 31.24
N SER A 128 -1.01 -6.10 32.06
CA SER A 128 -1.64 -6.17 33.38
C SER A 128 -3.18 -6.28 33.26
N PRO A 129 -3.82 -7.05 34.16
CA PRO A 129 -5.26 -7.19 34.20
C PRO A 129 -5.89 -5.84 34.55
N GLY A 130 -6.62 -5.28 33.59
CA GLY A 130 -7.28 -3.99 33.68
C GLY A 130 -8.46 -3.92 32.72
N PRO A 131 -8.89 -2.73 32.26
CA PRO A 131 -10.02 -2.61 31.31
C PRO A 131 -9.77 -3.34 29.98
N ILE A 132 -8.54 -3.74 29.70
CA ILE A 132 -8.15 -4.55 28.54
C ILE A 132 -8.83 -5.92 28.56
N ILE A 133 -9.13 -6.50 29.74
CA ILE A 133 -9.84 -7.79 29.84
C ILE A 133 -11.22 -7.70 29.18
N SER A 134 -11.93 -6.58 29.37
CA SER A 134 -13.23 -6.35 28.74
C SER A 134 -13.13 -6.31 27.21
N LYS A 135 -12.05 -5.73 26.67
CA LYS A 135 -11.78 -5.71 25.22
C LYS A 135 -11.46 -7.10 24.67
N PHE A 136 -10.67 -7.90 25.37
CA PHE A 136 -10.43 -9.29 24.99
C PHE A 136 -11.73 -10.12 24.98
N GLY A 137 -12.62 -9.89 25.95
CA GLY A 137 -13.94 -10.51 25.99
C GLY A 137 -14.84 -10.10 24.81
N ALA A 138 -14.84 -8.82 24.44
CA ALA A 138 -15.60 -8.33 23.28
C ALA A 138 -15.14 -8.96 21.95
N LEU A 139 -13.85 -9.26 21.85
CA LEU A 139 -13.24 -9.93 20.69
C LEU A 139 -13.32 -11.48 20.77
N SER A 140 -14.10 -12.02 21.71
CA SER A 140 -14.26 -13.47 21.94
C SER A 140 -12.96 -14.23 22.26
N ILE A 141 -11.95 -13.54 22.79
CA ILE A 141 -10.65 -14.12 23.13
C ILE A 141 -10.71 -14.68 24.56
N ARG A 142 -10.49 -15.99 24.70
CA ARG A 142 -10.41 -16.63 26.02
C ARG A 142 -9.09 -16.28 26.69
N THR A 143 -9.17 -15.52 27.79
CA THR A 143 -8.00 -15.11 28.58
C THR A 143 -8.11 -15.59 30.03
N ARG A 144 -6.94 -15.79 30.67
CA ARG A 144 -6.78 -16.12 32.09
C ARG A 144 -5.78 -15.17 32.72
N ILE A 145 -5.94 -14.85 34.00
CA ILE A 145 -4.95 -14.06 34.73
C ILE A 145 -3.96 -15.02 35.40
N GLU A 146 -2.68 -14.93 35.04
CA GLU A 146 -1.61 -15.72 35.64
C GLU A 146 -0.48 -14.78 36.07
N ALA A 147 -0.03 -14.89 37.32
CA ALA A 147 1.06 -14.10 37.90
C ALA A 147 0.92 -12.57 37.70
N GLY A 148 -0.31 -12.04 37.70
CA GLY A 148 -0.57 -10.61 37.49
C GLY A 148 -0.52 -10.15 36.03
N ASN A 149 -0.48 -11.06 35.06
CA ASN A 149 -0.54 -10.79 33.62
C ASN A 149 -1.72 -11.51 32.95
N ILE A 150 -2.20 -10.99 31.83
CA ILE A 150 -3.21 -11.61 30.98
C ILE A 150 -2.54 -12.66 30.09
N TRP A 151 -3.02 -13.90 30.18
CA TRP A 151 -2.60 -15.04 29.38
C TRP A 151 -3.71 -15.44 28.40
N VAL A 152 -3.40 -15.59 27.11
CA VAL A 152 -4.35 -16.08 26.10
C VAL A 152 -4.33 -17.60 26.11
N VAL A 153 -5.50 -18.22 26.30
CA VAL A 153 -5.62 -19.67 26.51
C VAL A 153 -5.46 -20.45 25.21
N ASN A 154 -6.11 -20.01 24.13
CA ASN A 154 -6.09 -20.67 22.84
C ASN A 154 -5.87 -19.64 21.72
N ASP A 155 -5.24 -20.08 20.64
CA ASP A 155 -5.15 -19.28 19.42
C ASP A 155 -6.55 -18.95 18.92
N THR A 156 -6.82 -17.66 18.73
CA THR A 156 -8.15 -17.20 18.34
C THR A 156 -8.02 -16.27 17.14
N GLU A 157 -8.78 -16.60 16.10
CA GLU A 157 -8.93 -15.76 14.91
C GLU A 157 -9.95 -14.66 15.21
N VAL A 158 -9.50 -13.41 15.16
CA VAL A 158 -10.30 -12.24 15.55
C VAL A 158 -11.00 -11.60 14.34
N ALA A 159 -10.36 -11.67 13.17
CA ALA A 159 -10.92 -11.18 11.92
C ALA A 159 -10.41 -12.03 10.75
N LYS A 160 -11.31 -12.36 9.82
CA LYS A 160 -10.95 -13.03 8.57
C LYS A 160 -10.54 -12.01 7.51
N SER A 161 -9.79 -12.45 6.52
CA SER A 161 -9.53 -11.65 5.32
C SER A 161 -10.85 -11.16 4.70
N GLY A 162 -10.99 -9.84 4.61
CA GLY A 162 -12.20 -9.18 4.10
C GLY A 162 -13.13 -8.58 5.17
N ASP A 163 -12.93 -8.89 6.45
CA ASP A 163 -13.73 -8.31 7.53
C ASP A 163 -13.28 -6.88 7.83
N GLU A 164 -14.23 -6.01 8.17
CA GLU A 164 -13.95 -4.65 8.62
C GLU A 164 -13.55 -4.68 10.10
N ILE A 165 -12.43 -4.04 10.41
CA ILE A 165 -11.86 -4.07 11.77
C ILE A 165 -12.65 -3.10 12.64
N SER A 166 -13.42 -3.65 13.57
CA SER A 166 -14.11 -2.92 14.63
C SER A 166 -13.14 -2.44 15.72
N ALA A 167 -13.52 -1.35 16.42
CA ALA A 167 -12.74 -0.74 17.50
C ALA A 167 -12.90 -1.45 18.85
#